data_AF-N1W3T1-F1
#
_entry.id   AF-N1W3T1-F1
#
_cell.length_a   1.000
_cell.length_b   1.000
_cell.length_c   1.000
_cell.angle_alpha   90.00
_cell.angle_beta   90.00
_cell.angle_gamma   90.00
#
_symmetry.space_group_name_H-M   'P 1'
#
loop_
_entity.id
_entity.type
_entity.pdbx_description
1 polymer ?
#
loop_
_entity_poly.entity_id
_entity_poly.type
_entity_poly.pdbx_seq_one_letter_code
_entity_poly.pdbx_strand_id
1 'polypeptide(L)'
;MVKRSVEDWVRFFESTLLLIGTALFLSGIFFLVAFNWSFLDRFVKLGLVGFLILLSYAVTIIFRKKPIYFEIGLTLIFFLTGTEILVFGQIYQTGADVYDLFLGWAALTLLLIPVSRSGVVTGLWMVLSATTVFLYSKQVEGNGSFILFSITSLIFGGTGIVFDWFKTDRFSTKTKSFLSVLGLLLSLGFLNLVNVNLFRNHKEIDSGHSYLFYQILLPLVFYGVFYSYYRWFRFRLMNLSFILLFGLSQVILKSADIFQIWAYSSGVSFLQFGLFITGYTIWAVSHLQNLRKPIPIEEGKP
;
A
#
# COMPACT_ATOMS: atom_id res chain seq x y z
N MET A 1 -29.13 13.72 -19.16
CA MET A 1 -29.27 12.40 -18.50
C MET A 1 -29.60 11.38 -19.58
N VAL A 2 -28.74 10.38 -19.81
CA VAL A 2 -29.01 9.31 -20.79
C VAL A 2 -30.10 8.40 -20.20
N LYS A 3 -31.27 8.32 -20.83
CA LYS A 3 -32.33 7.38 -20.45
C LYS A 3 -31.88 5.97 -20.87
N ARG A 4 -31.66 5.08 -19.90
CA ARG A 4 -31.39 3.66 -20.16
C ARG A 4 -32.65 2.98 -20.69
N SER A 5 -32.50 2.16 -21.73
CA SER A 5 -33.61 1.37 -22.30
C SER A 5 -33.99 0.21 -21.37
N VAL A 6 -35.15 -0.41 -21.59
CA VAL A 6 -35.56 -1.62 -20.85
C VAL A 6 -34.57 -2.76 -21.07
N GLU A 7 -34.01 -2.88 -22.29
CA GLU A 7 -33.00 -3.88 -22.64
C GLU A 7 -31.69 -3.70 -21.84
N ASP A 8 -31.27 -2.46 -21.61
CA ASP A 8 -30.09 -2.17 -20.77
C ASP A 8 -30.31 -2.58 -19.31
N TRP A 9 -31.54 -2.42 -18.81
CA TRP A 9 -31.91 -2.88 -17.47
C TRP A 9 -31.93 -4.41 -17.38
N VAL A 10 -32.49 -5.10 -18.37
CA VAL A 10 -32.49 -6.57 -18.42
C VAL A 10 -31.06 -7.11 -18.43
N ARG A 11 -30.19 -6.61 -19.32
CA ARG A 11 -28.78 -7.04 -19.37
C ARG A 11 -28.02 -6.77 -18.07
N PHE A 12 -28.32 -5.65 -17.41
CA PHE A 12 -27.77 -5.33 -16.09
C PHE A 12 -28.21 -6.36 -15.04
N PHE A 13 -29.50 -6.69 -14.97
CA PHE A 13 -30.00 -7.70 -14.05
C PHE A 13 -29.42 -9.08 -14.36
N GLU A 14 -29.39 -9.51 -15.61
CA GLU A 14 -28.78 -10.79 -16.02
C GLU A 14 -27.31 -10.88 -15.60
N SER A 15 -26.52 -9.84 -15.89
CA SER A 15 -25.10 -9.81 -15.51
C SER A 15 -24.90 -9.81 -14.00
N THR A 16 -25.77 -9.08 -13.27
CA THR A 16 -25.71 -8.99 -11.81
C THR A 16 -26.12 -10.30 -11.15
N LEU A 17 -27.22 -10.92 -11.60
CA LEU A 17 -27.66 -12.22 -11.10
C LEU A 17 -26.65 -13.32 -11.42
N LEU A 18 -26.04 -13.31 -12.62
CA LEU A 18 -24.98 -14.24 -12.97
C LEU A 18 -23.77 -14.09 -12.04
N LEU A 19 -23.36 -12.84 -11.76
CA LEU A 19 -22.24 -12.56 -10.87
C LEU A 19 -22.54 -13.00 -9.42
N ILE A 20 -23.73 -12.69 -8.91
CA ILE A 20 -24.17 -13.11 -7.57
C ILE A 20 -24.26 -14.63 -7.49
N GLY A 21 -24.89 -15.28 -8.47
CA GLY A 21 -25.03 -16.73 -8.52
C GLY A 21 -23.68 -17.44 -8.58
N THR A 22 -22.75 -16.93 -9.39
CA THR A 22 -21.38 -17.46 -9.46
C THR A 22 -20.65 -17.27 -8.12
N ALA A 23 -20.77 -16.10 -7.50
CA ALA A 23 -20.15 -15.82 -6.20
C ALA A 23 -20.70 -16.73 -5.09
N LEU A 24 -22.02 -16.93 -5.02
CA LEU A 24 -22.66 -17.83 -4.06
C LEU A 24 -22.25 -19.28 -4.29
N PHE A 25 -22.19 -19.73 -5.55
CA PHE A 25 -21.74 -21.07 -5.88
C PHE A 25 -20.29 -21.32 -5.45
N LEU A 26 -19.38 -20.40 -5.79
CA LEU A 26 -17.98 -20.46 -5.36
C LEU A 26 -17.86 -20.41 -3.83
N SER A 27 -18.63 -19.55 -3.16
CA SER A 27 -18.67 -19.49 -1.70
C SER A 27 -19.15 -20.81 -1.09
N GLY A 28 -20.16 -21.46 -1.68
CA GLY A 28 -20.62 -22.79 -1.29
C GLY A 28 -19.51 -23.83 -1.38
N ILE A 29 -18.75 -23.84 -2.49
CA ILE A 29 -17.58 -24.72 -2.66
C ILE A 29 -16.54 -24.44 -1.55
N PHE A 30 -16.21 -23.17 -1.30
CA PHE A 30 -15.25 -22.82 -0.25
C PHE A 30 -15.72 -23.27 1.14
N PHE A 31 -17.01 -23.10 1.47
CA PHE A 31 -17.55 -23.56 2.75
C PHE A 31 -17.57 -25.09 2.87
N LEU A 32 -17.87 -25.82 1.79
CA LEU A 32 -17.80 -27.27 1.80
C LEU A 32 -16.37 -27.75 2.07
N VAL A 33 -15.37 -27.17 1.41
CA VAL A 33 -13.96 -27.49 1.66
C VAL A 33 -13.54 -27.11 3.08
N ALA A 34 -13.92 -25.92 3.54
CA ALA A 34 -13.57 -25.43 4.88
C ALA A 34 -14.22 -26.27 5.99
N PHE A 35 -15.49 -26.64 5.86
CA PHE A 35 -16.20 -27.49 6.81
C PHE A 35 -15.57 -28.88 6.91
N ASN A 36 -15.13 -29.43 5.77
CA ASN A 36 -14.47 -30.74 5.72
C ASN A 36 -12.95 -30.67 5.96
N TRP A 37 -12.37 -29.49 6.20
CA TRP A 37 -10.92 -29.29 6.21
C TRP A 37 -10.20 -30.18 7.22
N SER A 38 -10.74 -30.37 8.42
CA SER A 38 -10.16 -31.25 9.44
C SER A 38 -10.10 -32.72 9.01
N PHE A 39 -11.05 -33.17 8.19
CA PHE A 39 -11.16 -34.55 7.72
C PHE A 39 -10.34 -34.85 6.47
N LEU A 40 -9.85 -33.82 5.76
CA LEU A 40 -9.01 -34.01 4.58
C LEU A 40 -7.60 -34.47 4.98
N ASP A 41 -7.09 -35.48 4.28
CA ASP A 41 -5.70 -35.91 4.39
C ASP A 41 -4.73 -34.80 3.96
N ARG A 42 -3.51 -34.84 4.51
CA ARG A 42 -2.45 -33.86 4.21
C ARG A 42 -2.14 -33.72 2.72
N PHE A 43 -2.13 -34.83 1.97
CA PHE A 43 -1.81 -34.79 0.53
C PHE A 43 -2.96 -34.17 -0.27
N VAL A 44 -4.20 -34.32 0.19
CA VAL A 44 -5.35 -33.67 -0.44
C VAL A 44 -5.32 -32.16 -0.21
N LYS A 45 -4.98 -31.72 1.00
CA LYS A 45 -4.84 -30.28 1.33
C LYS A 45 -3.79 -29.60 0.46
N LEU A 46 -2.58 -30.17 0.39
CA LEU A 46 -1.50 -29.65 -0.45
C LEU A 46 -1.83 -29.81 -1.94
N GLY A 47 -2.39 -30.95 -2.33
CA GLY A 47 -2.79 -31.23 -3.71
C GLY A 47 -3.85 -30.23 -4.23
N LEU A 48 -4.80 -29.82 -3.39
CA LEU A 48 -5.80 -28.80 -3.75
C LEU A 48 -5.16 -27.45 -4.06
N VAL A 49 -4.29 -26.96 -3.17
CA VAL A 49 -3.63 -25.66 -3.35
C VAL A 49 -2.63 -25.74 -4.53
N GLY A 50 -1.83 -26.81 -4.61
CA GLY A 50 -0.94 -27.09 -5.74
C GLY A 50 -1.66 -27.17 -7.08
N PHE A 51 -2.84 -27.80 -7.14
CA PHE A 51 -3.66 -27.85 -8.36
C PHE A 51 -4.13 -26.44 -8.79
N LEU A 52 -4.54 -25.60 -7.84
CA LEU A 52 -4.90 -24.21 -8.13
C LEU A 52 -3.70 -23.39 -8.64
N ILE A 53 -2.49 -23.65 -8.12
CA ILE A 53 -1.25 -23.03 -8.62
C ILE A 53 -1.02 -23.43 -10.08
N LEU A 54 -1.10 -24.73 -10.41
CA LEU A 54 -0.95 -25.23 -11.78
C LEU A 54 -1.99 -24.63 -12.73
N LEU A 55 -3.25 -24.54 -12.30
CA LEU A 55 -4.31 -23.90 -13.07
C LEU A 55 -4.01 -22.41 -13.31
N SER A 56 -3.48 -21.72 -12.31
CA SER A 56 -3.09 -20.30 -12.42
C SER A 56 -1.93 -20.10 -13.39
N TYR A 57 -0.96 -21.02 -13.42
CA TYR A 57 0.09 -21.05 -14.45
C TYR A 57 -0.51 -21.29 -15.84
N ALA A 58 -1.42 -22.25 -15.99
CA ALA A 58 -2.09 -22.53 -17.26
C ALA A 58 -2.84 -21.30 -17.78
N VAL A 59 -3.61 -20.62 -16.93
CA VAL A 59 -4.31 -19.35 -17.26
C VAL A 59 -3.30 -18.30 -17.71
N THR A 60 -2.20 -18.12 -16.98
CA THR A 60 -1.16 -17.13 -17.32
C THR A 60 -0.54 -17.40 -18.68
N ILE A 61 -0.23 -18.66 -19.00
CA ILE A 61 0.40 -19.06 -20.26
C ILE A 61 -0.57 -18.97 -21.44
N ILE A 62 -1.78 -19.53 -21.29
CA ILE A 62 -2.82 -19.54 -22.33
C ILE A 62 -3.23 -18.11 -22.70
N PHE A 63 -3.46 -17.28 -21.69
CA PHE A 63 -3.90 -15.90 -21.90
C PHE A 63 -2.74 -14.88 -21.92
N ARG A 64 -1.50 -15.30 -22.21
CA ARG A 64 -0.31 -14.43 -22.20
C ARG A 64 -0.40 -13.16 -23.06
N LYS A 65 -1.24 -13.18 -24.11
CA LYS A 65 -1.47 -12.03 -25.02
C LYS A 65 -2.53 -11.06 -24.49
N LYS A 66 -3.34 -11.46 -23.51
CA LYS A 66 -4.38 -10.63 -22.91
C LYS A 66 -3.87 -10.11 -21.55
N PRO A 67 -3.50 -8.82 -21.45
CA PRO A 67 -2.78 -8.31 -20.28
C PRO A 67 -3.54 -8.50 -18.97
N ILE A 68 -4.86 -8.34 -18.98
CA ILE A 68 -5.67 -8.49 -17.75
C ILE A 68 -5.64 -9.91 -17.19
N TYR A 69 -5.88 -10.93 -18.03
CA TYR A 69 -5.90 -12.34 -17.59
C TYR A 69 -4.51 -12.84 -17.21
N PHE A 70 -3.48 -12.36 -17.91
CA PHE A 70 -2.09 -12.63 -17.55
C PHE A 70 -1.77 -12.14 -16.13
N GLU A 71 -2.17 -10.92 -15.78
CA GLU A 71 -1.94 -10.35 -14.45
C GLU A 71 -2.80 -11.02 -13.36
N ILE A 72 -4.04 -11.40 -13.69
CA ILE A 72 -4.88 -12.19 -12.79
C ILE A 72 -4.19 -13.52 -12.45
N GLY A 73 -3.69 -14.24 -13.45
CA GLY A 73 -2.97 -15.49 -13.25
C GLY A 73 -1.71 -15.32 -12.38
N LEU A 74 -0.88 -14.30 -12.65
CA LEU A 74 0.29 -14.00 -11.82
C LEU A 74 -0.08 -13.62 -10.37
N THR A 75 -1.18 -12.89 -10.19
CA THR A 75 -1.67 -12.51 -8.85
C THR A 75 -2.16 -13.73 -8.08
N LEU A 76 -2.84 -14.66 -8.75
CA LEU A 76 -3.25 -15.93 -8.14
C LEU A 76 -2.04 -16.76 -7.73
N ILE A 77 -1.04 -16.89 -8.60
CA ILE A 77 0.22 -17.58 -8.26
C ILE A 77 0.84 -16.96 -7.01
N PHE A 78 0.95 -15.63 -6.96
CA PHE A 78 1.50 -14.91 -5.80
C PHE A 78 0.81 -15.29 -4.48
N PHE A 79 -0.52 -15.25 -4.40
CA PHE A 79 -1.25 -15.58 -3.15
C PHE A 79 -1.28 -17.07 -2.83
N LEU A 80 -1.41 -17.91 -3.85
CA LEU A 80 -1.45 -19.36 -3.66
C LEU A 80 -0.08 -19.91 -3.20
N THR A 81 1.04 -19.31 -3.62
CA THR A 81 2.36 -19.65 -3.07
C THR A 81 2.42 -19.42 -1.56
N GLY A 82 1.92 -18.29 -1.05
CA GLY A 82 1.83 -18.04 0.38
C GLY A 82 0.90 -19.02 1.10
N THR A 83 -0.21 -19.39 0.45
CA THR A 83 -1.18 -20.35 0.98
C THR A 83 -0.57 -21.76 1.08
N GLU A 84 0.20 -22.20 0.09
CA GLU A 84 0.88 -23.49 0.10
C GLU A 84 1.85 -23.60 1.29
N ILE A 85 2.67 -22.56 1.52
CA ILE A 85 3.61 -22.50 2.65
C ILE A 85 2.85 -22.51 3.98
N LEU A 86 1.74 -21.77 4.08
CA LEU A 86 0.90 -21.75 5.27
C LEU A 86 0.31 -23.13 5.57
N VAL A 87 -0.27 -23.79 4.57
CA VAL A 87 -0.86 -25.13 4.72
C VAL A 87 0.22 -26.16 5.06
N PHE A 88 1.39 -26.07 4.44
CA PHE A 88 2.54 -26.91 4.76
C PHE A 88 2.97 -26.74 6.22
N GLY A 89 3.13 -25.50 6.68
CA GLY A 89 3.47 -25.19 8.08
C GLY A 89 2.43 -25.70 9.08
N GLN A 90 1.13 -25.61 8.74
CA GLN A 90 0.05 -26.16 9.57
C GLN A 90 0.08 -27.69 9.67
N ILE A 91 0.33 -28.38 8.55
CA ILE A 91 0.33 -29.84 8.49
C ILE A 91 1.55 -30.44 9.20
N TYR A 92 2.73 -29.89 8.92
CA TYR A 92 4.00 -30.46 9.38
C TYR A 92 4.54 -29.81 10.65
N GLN A 93 3.89 -28.76 11.16
CA GLN A 93 4.27 -28.05 12.38
C GLN A 93 5.77 -27.76 12.40
N THR A 94 6.25 -27.08 11.36
CA THR A 94 7.69 -26.85 11.11
C THR A 94 8.39 -26.04 12.21
N GLY A 95 7.65 -25.54 13.20
CA GLY A 95 8.17 -24.65 14.25
C GLY A 95 8.54 -23.25 13.74
N ALA A 96 8.37 -23.01 12.44
CA ALA A 96 8.61 -21.72 11.80
C ALA A 96 7.61 -20.70 12.33
N ASP A 97 8.10 -19.50 12.63
CA ASP A 97 7.25 -18.43 13.10
C ASP A 97 6.58 -17.67 11.93
N VAL A 98 5.84 -16.61 12.28
CA VAL A 98 5.12 -15.80 11.28
C VAL A 98 6.11 -15.05 10.37
N TYR A 99 7.29 -14.66 10.85
CA TYR A 99 8.29 -14.00 10.02
C TYR A 99 8.85 -14.96 8.96
N ASP A 100 9.22 -16.17 9.35
CA ASP A 100 9.77 -17.19 8.45
C ASP A 100 8.81 -17.49 7.29
N LEU A 101 7.51 -17.57 7.56
CA LEU A 101 6.47 -17.77 6.54
C LEU A 101 6.46 -16.63 5.51
N PHE A 102 6.47 -15.39 5.99
CA PHE A 102 6.42 -14.21 5.12
C PHE A 102 7.72 -14.03 4.34
N LEU A 103 8.87 -14.35 4.93
CA LEU A 103 10.16 -14.36 4.26
C LEU A 103 10.21 -15.40 3.14
N GLY A 104 9.78 -16.64 3.42
CA GLY A 104 9.68 -17.70 2.43
C GLY A 104 8.75 -17.34 1.28
N TRP A 105 7.60 -16.74 1.60
CA TRP A 105 6.65 -16.23 0.60
C TRP A 105 7.28 -15.14 -0.27
N ALA A 106 7.95 -14.16 0.33
CA ALA A 106 8.63 -13.08 -0.40
C ALA A 106 9.74 -13.62 -1.31
N ALA A 107 10.56 -14.56 -0.82
CA ALA A 107 11.64 -15.17 -1.58
C ALA A 107 11.12 -15.95 -2.80
N LEU A 108 10.11 -16.80 -2.62
CA LEU A 108 9.57 -17.64 -3.69
C LEU A 108 8.83 -16.82 -4.75
N THR A 109 8.24 -15.69 -4.38
CA THR A 109 7.49 -14.83 -5.32
C THR A 109 8.33 -13.71 -5.95
N LEU A 110 9.61 -13.59 -5.58
CA LEU A 110 10.53 -12.57 -6.12
C LEU A 110 10.63 -12.64 -7.65
N LEU A 111 10.65 -13.85 -8.21
CA LEU A 111 10.77 -14.06 -9.66
C LEU A 111 9.54 -13.58 -10.45
N LEU A 112 8.40 -13.35 -9.78
CA LEU A 112 7.19 -12.83 -10.43
C LEU A 112 7.27 -11.33 -10.73
N ILE A 113 8.14 -10.59 -10.02
CA ILE A 113 8.30 -9.14 -10.16
C ILE A 113 8.65 -8.72 -11.59
N PRO A 114 9.75 -9.21 -12.21
CA PRO A 114 10.11 -8.81 -13.57
C PRO A 114 9.11 -9.30 -14.63
N VAL A 115 8.31 -10.31 -14.30
CA VAL A 115 7.31 -10.88 -15.23
C VAL A 115 6.03 -10.03 -15.26
N SER A 116 5.70 -9.30 -14.19
CA SER A 116 4.49 -8.48 -14.10
C SER A 116 4.56 -7.21 -14.97
N ARG A 117 3.60 -7.09 -15.88
CA ARG A 117 3.43 -5.99 -16.83
C ARG A 117 2.61 -4.86 -16.25
N SER A 118 1.58 -5.14 -15.45
CA SER A 118 0.81 -4.11 -14.74
C SER A 118 1.54 -3.59 -13.51
N GLY A 119 2.45 -4.41 -12.97
CA GLY A 119 3.15 -4.28 -11.71
C GLY A 119 2.27 -4.44 -10.47
N VAL A 120 0.98 -4.81 -10.58
CA VAL A 120 0.15 -5.18 -9.42
C VAL A 120 0.88 -6.16 -8.50
N VAL A 121 1.50 -7.19 -9.08
CA VAL A 121 2.30 -8.18 -8.32
C VAL A 121 3.53 -7.54 -7.70
N THR A 122 4.20 -6.61 -8.38
CA THR A 122 5.29 -5.81 -7.78
C THR A 122 4.80 -5.05 -6.57
N GLY A 123 3.63 -4.40 -6.65
CA GLY A 123 3.04 -3.68 -5.52
C GLY A 123 2.67 -4.59 -4.36
N LEU A 124 2.05 -5.74 -4.64
CA LEU A 124 1.76 -6.76 -3.62
C LEU A 124 3.04 -7.30 -2.98
N TRP A 125 4.09 -7.52 -3.76
CA TRP A 125 5.39 -7.94 -3.26
C TRP A 125 6.03 -6.87 -2.37
N MET A 126 5.93 -5.59 -2.72
CA MET A 126 6.39 -4.49 -1.84
C MET A 126 5.63 -4.51 -0.50
N VAL A 127 4.31 -4.71 -0.51
CA VAL A 127 3.52 -4.86 0.74
C VAL A 127 4.00 -6.06 1.54
N LEU A 128 4.20 -7.20 0.89
CA LEU A 128 4.66 -8.44 1.53
C LEU A 128 6.05 -8.27 2.17
N SER A 129 6.99 -7.66 1.45
CA SER A 129 8.32 -7.35 1.98
C SER A 129 8.27 -6.35 3.14
N ALA A 130 7.40 -5.35 3.06
CA ALA A 130 7.13 -4.43 4.16
C ALA A 130 6.67 -5.17 5.42
N THR A 131 5.67 -6.04 5.27
CA THR A 131 5.18 -6.87 6.38
C THR A 131 6.27 -7.78 6.93
N THR A 132 7.08 -8.37 6.05
CA THR A 132 8.22 -9.22 6.45
C THR A 132 9.22 -8.47 7.31
N VAL A 133 9.61 -7.26 6.92
CA VAL A 133 10.50 -6.41 7.72
C VAL A 133 9.87 -6.04 9.05
N PHE A 134 8.58 -5.72 9.07
CA PHE A 134 7.86 -5.41 10.31
C PHE A 134 7.88 -6.59 11.29
N LEU A 135 7.61 -7.80 10.80
CA LEU A 135 7.63 -9.02 11.61
C LEU A 135 9.04 -9.33 12.13
N TYR A 136 10.06 -9.23 11.28
CA TYR A 136 11.47 -9.37 11.68
C TYR A 136 11.84 -8.41 12.81
N SER A 137 11.49 -7.15 12.63
CA SER A 137 11.75 -6.07 13.56
C SER A 137 11.10 -6.33 14.93
N LYS A 138 9.89 -6.89 14.93
CA LYS A 138 9.21 -7.34 16.14
C LYS A 138 9.88 -8.53 16.82
N GLN A 139 10.38 -9.48 16.05
CA GLN A 139 10.99 -10.69 16.57
C GLN A 139 12.37 -10.45 17.18
N VAL A 140 13.24 -9.69 16.51
CA VAL A 140 14.64 -9.51 16.93
C VAL A 140 14.78 -8.44 18.02
N GLU A 141 14.04 -7.33 17.91
CA GLU A 141 14.21 -6.19 18.83
C GLU A 141 13.01 -5.96 19.77
N GLY A 142 11.90 -6.70 19.61
CA GLY A 142 10.70 -6.61 20.45
C GLY A 142 9.84 -5.35 20.20
N ASN A 143 10.46 -4.16 20.25
CA ASN A 143 9.80 -2.87 20.02
C ASN A 143 9.93 -2.32 18.60
N GLY A 144 10.70 -3.00 17.76
CA GLY A 144 10.82 -2.69 16.34
C GLY A 144 11.83 -1.58 16.05
N SER A 145 12.89 -1.94 15.32
CA SER A 145 13.99 -1.07 14.93
C SER A 145 13.53 0.13 14.10
N PHE A 146 13.64 1.32 14.68
CA PHE A 146 13.41 2.57 13.96
C PHE A 146 14.32 2.71 12.73
N ILE A 147 15.55 2.18 12.84
CA ILE A 147 16.56 2.21 11.78
C ILE A 147 16.11 1.31 10.62
N LEU A 148 15.73 0.05 10.89
CA LEU A 148 15.25 -0.86 9.83
C LEU A 148 14.01 -0.32 9.13
N PHE A 149 13.07 0.27 9.87
CA PHE A 149 11.87 0.88 9.27
C PHE A 149 12.20 2.10 8.40
N SER A 150 13.17 2.93 8.81
CA SER A 150 13.63 4.10 8.04
C SER A 150 14.34 3.68 6.75
N ILE A 151 15.23 2.69 6.83
CA ILE A 151 15.92 2.13 5.66
C ILE A 151 14.92 1.49 4.69
N THR A 152 13.94 0.77 5.23
CA THR A 152 12.90 0.10 4.42
C THR A 152 11.98 1.10 3.73
N SER A 153 11.61 2.19 4.42
CA SER A 153 10.89 3.32 3.81
C SER A 153 11.67 3.95 2.65
N LEU A 154 13.00 4.09 2.78
CA LEU A 154 13.88 4.59 1.72
C LEU A 154 13.92 3.64 0.52
N ILE A 155 14.06 2.33 0.76
CA ILE A 155 14.11 1.32 -0.30
C ILE A 155 12.76 1.27 -1.05
N PHE A 156 11.62 1.27 -0.36
CA PHE A 156 10.31 1.29 -1.02
C PHE A 156 10.01 2.61 -1.72
N GLY A 157 10.43 3.72 -1.13
CA GLY A 157 10.34 5.04 -1.76
C GLY A 157 11.15 5.11 -3.06
N GLY A 158 12.41 4.66 -3.01
CA GLY A 158 13.32 4.61 -4.14
C GLY A 158 12.84 3.65 -5.23
N THR A 159 12.43 2.43 -4.88
CA THR A 159 11.88 1.46 -5.85
C THR A 159 10.59 1.98 -6.48
N GLY A 160 9.70 2.64 -5.73
CA GLY A 160 8.52 3.31 -6.27
C GLY A 160 8.86 4.39 -7.30
N ILE A 161 9.87 5.22 -7.04
CA ILE A 161 10.38 6.25 -7.97
C ILE A 161 11.00 5.60 -9.22
N VAL A 162 11.84 4.58 -9.04
CA VAL A 162 12.52 3.87 -10.14
C VAL A 162 11.50 3.18 -11.06
N PHE A 163 10.51 2.49 -10.50
CA PHE A 163 9.45 1.87 -11.28
C PHE A 163 8.61 2.90 -12.02
N ASP A 164 8.30 4.03 -11.38
CA ASP A 164 7.57 5.11 -12.04
C ASP A 164 8.36 5.73 -13.20
N TRP A 165 9.69 5.82 -13.04
CA TRP A 165 10.61 6.30 -14.05
C TRP A 165 10.63 5.39 -15.29
N PHE A 166 10.68 4.06 -15.11
CA PHE A 166 10.76 3.10 -16.22
C PHE A 166 9.44 2.89 -16.97
N LYS A 167 8.29 2.95 -16.30
CA LYS A 167 6.99 2.62 -16.93
C LYS A 167 6.20 3.82 -17.48
N THR A 168 6.60 5.05 -17.19
CA THR A 168 5.76 6.22 -17.54
C THR A 168 6.55 7.33 -18.22
N ASP A 169 5.99 7.90 -19.30
CA ASP A 169 6.50 9.12 -19.94
C ASP A 169 6.40 10.36 -19.06
N ARG A 170 7.37 11.28 -19.18
CA ARG A 170 7.58 12.44 -18.30
C ARG A 170 6.32 13.29 -18.05
N PHE A 171 5.43 13.38 -19.04
CA PHE A 171 4.26 14.27 -19.03
C PHE A 171 2.96 13.59 -19.50
N SER A 172 2.72 12.32 -19.15
CA SER A 172 1.41 11.72 -19.41
C SER A 172 0.42 12.02 -18.28
N THR A 173 -0.54 12.90 -18.55
CA THR A 173 -1.71 13.18 -17.68
C THR A 173 -2.64 11.98 -17.51
N LYS A 174 -2.48 10.92 -18.31
CA LYS A 174 -3.38 9.76 -18.36
C LYS A 174 -2.84 8.50 -17.70
N THR A 175 -1.53 8.42 -17.40
CA THR A 175 -0.96 7.20 -16.85
C THR A 175 -1.07 7.21 -15.32
N LYS A 176 -2.18 6.67 -14.81
CA LYS A 176 -2.34 6.34 -13.39
C LYS A 176 -1.39 5.18 -13.06
N SER A 177 -0.13 5.46 -12.77
CA SER A 177 0.74 4.43 -12.21
C SER A 177 0.30 4.15 -10.78
N PHE A 178 -0.67 3.24 -10.64
CA PHE A 178 -1.14 2.65 -9.39
C PHE A 178 0.04 2.25 -8.47
N LEU A 179 1.17 1.87 -9.07
CA LEU A 179 2.40 1.49 -8.38
C LEU A 179 3.18 2.66 -7.79
N SER A 180 3.25 3.79 -8.49
CA SER A 180 3.87 4.99 -7.92
C SER A 180 3.14 5.44 -6.66
N VAL A 181 1.82 5.28 -6.65
CA VAL A 181 0.95 5.63 -5.54
C VAL A 181 1.15 4.63 -4.40
N LEU A 182 1.12 3.34 -4.72
CA LEU A 182 1.28 2.29 -3.73
C LEU A 182 2.68 2.31 -3.08
N GLY A 183 3.75 2.49 -3.86
CA GLY A 183 5.10 2.65 -3.35
C GLY A 183 5.26 3.91 -2.49
N LEU A 184 4.60 5.02 -2.87
CA LEU A 184 4.55 6.24 -2.06
C LEU A 184 3.78 6.03 -0.76
N LEU A 185 2.61 5.38 -0.79
CA LEU A 185 1.81 5.07 0.39
C LEU A 185 2.59 4.19 1.38
N LEU A 186 3.33 3.19 0.88
CA LEU A 186 4.18 2.34 1.70
C LEU A 186 5.34 3.12 2.30
N SER A 187 6.09 3.86 1.47
CA SER A 187 7.23 4.65 1.95
C SER A 187 6.81 5.67 3.03
N LEU A 188 5.78 6.48 2.76
CA LEU A 188 5.28 7.46 3.71
C LEU A 188 4.62 6.79 4.92
N GLY A 189 3.91 5.67 4.74
CA GLY A 189 3.32 4.90 5.83
C GLY A 189 4.37 4.39 6.83
N PHE A 190 5.45 3.78 6.35
CA PHE A 190 6.57 3.34 7.18
C PHE A 190 7.25 4.51 7.91
N LEU A 191 7.45 5.63 7.22
CA LEU A 191 7.99 6.84 7.83
C LEU A 191 7.07 7.37 8.94
N ASN A 192 5.75 7.33 8.75
CA ASN A 192 4.79 7.71 9.79
C ASN A 192 4.84 6.76 10.99
N LEU A 193 4.98 5.45 10.77
CA LEU A 193 5.13 4.48 11.86
C LEU A 193 6.39 4.76 12.68
N VAL A 194 7.53 5.07 12.04
CA VAL A 194 8.74 5.50 12.76
C VAL A 194 8.44 6.71 13.64
N ASN A 195 7.78 7.72 13.08
CA ASN A 195 7.43 8.95 13.82
C ASN A 195 6.48 8.70 14.99
N VAL A 196 5.46 7.86 14.82
CA VAL A 196 4.50 7.52 15.89
C VAL A 196 5.20 6.76 17.01
N ASN A 197 6.08 5.82 16.70
CA ASN A 197 6.79 5.08 17.74
C ASN A 197 7.81 5.97 18.47
N LEU A 198 8.55 6.83 17.78
CA LEU A 198 9.43 7.83 18.40
C LEU A 198 8.66 8.82 19.26
N PHE A 199 7.46 9.22 18.81
CA PHE A 199 6.55 10.07 19.58
C PHE A 199 6.08 9.36 20.86
N ARG A 200 5.73 8.07 20.79
CA ARG A 200 5.28 7.30 21.96
C ARG A 200 6.40 7.07 22.98
N ASN A 201 7.64 6.90 22.53
CA ASN A 201 8.81 6.64 23.37
C ASN A 201 9.52 7.93 23.84
N HIS A 202 8.82 9.07 23.85
CA HIS A 202 9.36 10.39 24.20
C HIS A 202 10.14 10.44 25.54
N LYS A 203 9.85 9.52 26.47
CA LYS A 203 10.53 9.44 27.78
C LYS A 203 11.99 8.98 27.74
N GLU A 204 12.48 8.38 26.64
CA GLU A 204 13.84 7.83 26.54
C GLU A 204 14.81 8.71 25.75
N ILE A 205 14.34 9.79 25.11
CA ILE A 205 15.17 10.66 24.25
C ILE A 205 15.62 11.88 25.07
N ASP A 206 16.65 11.70 25.88
CA ASP A 206 17.18 12.68 26.87
C ASP A 206 17.86 13.94 26.28
N SER A 207 17.95 14.09 24.95
CA SER A 207 18.58 15.26 24.33
C SER A 207 17.65 15.97 23.34
N GLY A 208 17.32 17.24 23.63
CA GLY A 208 16.44 18.04 22.77
C GLY A 208 16.87 18.11 21.30
N HIS A 209 18.17 17.98 21.01
CA HIS A 209 18.68 17.96 19.63
C HIS A 209 18.32 16.68 18.86
N SER A 210 18.37 15.51 19.49
CA SER A 210 17.99 14.26 18.84
C SER A 210 16.48 14.19 18.59
N TYR A 211 15.68 14.69 19.55
CA TYR A 211 14.24 14.86 19.39
C TYR A 211 13.92 15.73 18.16
N LEU A 212 14.49 16.94 18.05
CA LEU A 212 14.24 17.84 16.92
C LEU A 212 14.62 17.23 15.56
N PHE A 213 15.77 16.55 15.50
CA PHE A 213 16.28 15.96 14.26
C PHE A 213 15.39 14.82 13.75
N TYR A 214 15.12 13.80 14.59
CA TYR A 214 14.40 12.61 14.14
C TYR A 214 12.89 12.84 13.98
N GLN A 215 12.31 13.70 14.80
CA GLN A 215 10.87 13.90 14.83
C GLN A 215 10.37 14.98 13.88
N ILE A 216 11.17 16.01 13.58
CA ILE A 216 10.72 17.16 12.80
C ILE A 216 11.53 17.31 11.52
N LEU A 217 12.86 17.34 11.61
CA LEU A 217 13.71 17.60 10.45
C LEU A 217 13.66 16.44 9.45
N LEU A 218 13.87 15.20 9.92
CA LEU A 218 13.93 14.02 9.06
C LEU A 218 12.63 13.82 8.27
N PRO A 219 11.42 13.83 8.86
CA PRO A 219 10.20 13.65 8.08
C PRO A 219 9.98 14.81 7.11
N LEU A 220 10.23 16.05 7.52
CA LEU A 220 10.03 17.24 6.69
C LEU A 220 10.93 17.23 5.45
N VAL A 221 12.19 16.81 5.59
CA VAL A 221 13.10 16.60 4.46
C VAL A 221 12.55 15.52 3.51
N PHE A 222 12.10 14.39 4.04
CA PHE A 222 11.53 13.30 3.23
C PHE A 222 10.28 13.73 2.46
N TYR A 223 9.30 14.34 3.14
CA TYR A 223 8.11 14.87 2.48
C TYR A 223 8.47 15.94 1.46
N GLY A 224 9.44 16.81 1.77
CA GLY A 224 9.95 17.83 0.87
C GLY A 224 10.54 17.23 -0.40
N VAL A 225 11.36 16.18 -0.30
CA VAL A 225 11.95 15.48 -1.45
C VAL A 225 10.86 14.86 -2.33
N PHE A 226 9.94 14.08 -1.75
CA PHE A 226 8.84 13.48 -2.52
C PHE A 226 7.93 14.54 -3.14
N TYR A 227 7.58 15.58 -2.38
CA TYR A 227 6.78 16.69 -2.87
C TYR A 227 7.47 17.38 -4.05
N SER A 228 8.77 17.67 -3.92
CA SER A 228 9.56 18.34 -4.96
C SER A 228 9.62 17.50 -6.24
N TYR A 229 9.85 16.20 -6.09
CA TYR A 229 9.86 15.25 -7.20
C TYR A 229 8.53 15.25 -7.95
N TYR A 230 7.40 15.07 -7.25
CA TYR A 230 6.08 15.04 -7.90
C TYR A 230 5.54 16.42 -8.28
N ARG A 231 6.12 17.52 -7.78
CA ARG A 231 5.71 18.88 -8.15
C ARG A 231 6.36 19.33 -9.44
N TRP A 232 7.68 19.15 -9.55
CA TRP A 232 8.48 19.74 -10.63
C TRP A 232 8.94 18.72 -11.68
N PHE A 233 9.22 17.47 -11.28
CA PHE A 233 9.71 16.45 -12.21
C PHE A 233 8.60 15.58 -12.80
N ARG A 234 7.58 15.22 -12.00
CA ARG A 234 6.48 14.32 -12.42
C ARG A 234 5.14 14.77 -11.85
N PHE A 235 4.55 15.82 -12.44
CA PHE A 235 3.29 16.39 -11.93
C PHE A 235 2.16 15.36 -11.85
N ARG A 236 1.80 14.98 -10.62
CA ARG A 236 0.68 14.08 -10.32
C ARG A 236 -0.08 14.57 -9.12
N LEU A 237 -1.26 15.14 -9.38
CA LEU A 237 -2.12 15.71 -8.35
C LEU A 237 -2.43 14.71 -7.22
N MET A 238 -2.71 13.45 -7.57
CA MET A 238 -3.02 12.39 -6.59
C MET A 238 -1.86 12.10 -5.64
N ASN A 239 -0.63 12.02 -6.16
CA ASN A 239 0.57 11.77 -5.33
C ASN A 239 0.84 12.95 -4.41
N LEU A 240 0.67 14.18 -4.92
CA LEU A 240 0.76 15.40 -4.10
C LEU A 240 -0.30 15.42 -3.00
N SER A 241 -1.54 14.99 -3.29
CA SER A 241 -2.59 14.87 -2.26
C SER A 241 -2.23 13.89 -1.16
N PHE A 242 -1.68 12.72 -1.50
CA PHE A 242 -1.23 11.75 -0.49
C PHE A 242 -0.08 12.28 0.36
N ILE A 243 0.90 12.96 -0.25
CA ILE A 243 2.01 13.59 0.49
C ILE A 243 1.48 14.62 1.49
N LEU A 244 0.53 15.46 1.09
CA LEU A 244 -0.08 16.46 1.99
C LEU A 244 -0.93 15.80 3.09
N LEU A 245 -1.62 14.70 2.80
CA LEU A 245 -2.39 13.96 3.81
C LEU A 245 -1.47 13.35 4.88
N PHE A 246 -0.34 12.78 4.48
CA PHE A 246 0.69 12.34 5.42
C PHE A 246 1.47 13.49 6.08
N GLY A 247 1.48 14.68 5.47
CA GLY A 247 1.95 15.90 6.12
C GLY A 247 1.00 16.35 7.24
N LEU A 248 -0.31 16.28 7.00
CA LEU A 248 -1.33 16.58 8.01
C LEU A 248 -1.20 15.67 9.24
N SER A 249 -0.96 14.37 9.06
CA SER A 249 -0.74 13.46 10.18
C SER A 249 0.45 13.88 11.05
N GLN A 250 1.53 14.40 10.45
CA GLN A 250 2.66 14.94 11.22
C GLN A 250 2.28 16.20 11.99
N VAL A 251 1.57 17.14 11.35
CA VAL A 251 1.10 18.35 12.02
C VAL A 251 0.23 17.98 13.23
N ILE A 252 -0.66 17.01 13.09
CA ILE A 252 -1.49 16.49 14.19
C ILE A 252 -0.61 15.95 15.32
N LEU A 253 0.34 15.04 15.01
CA LEU A 253 1.19 14.43 16.03
C LEU A 253 2.05 15.48 16.77
N LYS A 254 2.61 16.46 16.06
CA LYS A 254 3.49 17.49 16.65
C LYS A 254 2.74 18.55 17.43
N SER A 255 1.62 19.03 16.90
CA SER A 255 0.78 19.97 17.64
C SER A 255 0.21 19.33 18.91
N ALA A 256 -0.12 18.03 18.88
CA ALA A 256 -0.53 17.31 20.08
C ALA A 256 0.56 17.25 21.17
N ASP A 257 1.84 17.15 20.77
CA ASP A 257 2.98 17.19 21.70
C ASP A 257 3.20 18.59 22.27
N ILE A 258 3.32 19.59 21.39
CA ILE A 258 3.65 20.98 21.74
C ILE A 258 2.59 21.54 22.69
N PHE A 259 1.32 21.26 22.43
CA PHE A 259 0.21 21.74 23.25
C PHE A 259 -0.13 20.82 24.43
N GLN A 260 0.64 19.74 24.64
CA GLN A 260 0.50 18.78 25.74
C GLN A 260 -0.95 18.32 25.98
N ILE A 261 -1.67 18.06 24.88
CA ILE A 261 -3.12 17.77 24.91
C ILE A 261 -3.44 16.58 25.82
N TRP A 262 -2.51 15.64 25.93
CA TRP A 262 -2.67 14.41 26.69
C TRP A 262 -2.27 14.53 28.18
N ALA A 263 -1.53 15.57 28.58
CA ALA A 263 -0.98 15.71 29.93
C ALA A 263 -1.63 16.84 30.75
N TYR A 264 -1.85 18.00 30.13
CA TYR A 264 -2.38 19.20 30.79
C TYR A 264 -3.33 19.92 29.83
N SER A 265 -4.55 19.38 29.69
CA SER A 265 -5.47 19.87 28.67
C SER A 265 -6.19 21.15 29.12
N SER A 266 -5.62 22.31 28.81
CA SER A 266 -6.34 23.58 28.91
C SER A 266 -7.26 23.77 27.69
N GLY A 267 -8.39 24.47 27.84
CA GLY A 267 -9.27 24.79 26.70
C GLY A 267 -8.55 25.59 25.59
N VAL A 268 -7.53 26.37 25.97
CA VAL A 268 -6.69 27.13 25.02
C VAL A 268 -5.82 26.20 24.18
N SER A 269 -5.22 25.17 24.78
CA SER A 269 -4.42 24.15 24.08
C SER A 269 -5.23 23.43 22.99
N PHE A 270 -6.49 23.07 23.29
CA PHE A 270 -7.40 22.46 22.32
C PHE A 270 -7.77 23.40 21.17
N LEU A 271 -8.01 24.68 21.48
CA LEU A 271 -8.34 25.68 20.47
C LEU A 271 -7.15 25.91 19.52
N GLN A 272 -5.94 26.06 20.05
CA GLN A 272 -4.72 26.21 19.25
C GLN A 272 -4.46 24.98 18.36
N PHE A 273 -4.61 23.77 18.92
CA PHE A 273 -4.53 22.53 18.16
C PHE A 273 -5.54 22.48 17.00
N GLY A 274 -6.81 22.80 17.26
CA GLY A 274 -7.86 22.84 16.25
C GLY A 274 -7.59 23.86 15.14
N LEU A 275 -7.08 25.05 15.50
CA LEU A 275 -6.69 26.08 14.53
C LEU A 275 -5.54 25.61 13.64
N PHE A 276 -4.53 24.94 14.19
CA PHE A 276 -3.39 24.42 13.41
C PHE A 276 -3.83 23.37 12.37
N ILE A 277 -4.68 22.42 12.78
CA ILE A 277 -5.23 21.38 11.89
C ILE A 277 -6.09 22.01 10.79
N THR A 278 -6.98 22.92 11.17
CA THR A 278 -7.90 23.57 10.24
C THR A 278 -7.12 24.44 9.24
N GLY A 279 -6.15 25.23 9.73
CA GLY A 279 -5.28 26.07 8.91
C GLY A 279 -4.48 25.25 7.89
N TYR A 280 -3.85 24.15 8.32
CA TYR A 280 -3.13 23.26 7.42
C TYR A 280 -4.06 22.66 6.37
N THR A 281 -5.25 22.19 6.77
CA THR A 281 -6.21 21.57 5.86
C THR A 281 -6.70 22.55 4.80
N ILE A 282 -7.06 23.78 5.20
CA ILE A 282 -7.45 24.85 4.29
C ILE A 282 -6.31 25.17 3.32
N TRP A 283 -5.08 25.33 3.82
CA TRP A 283 -3.91 25.59 2.99
C TRP A 283 -3.68 24.46 1.98
N ALA A 284 -3.67 23.20 2.43
CA ALA A 284 -3.42 22.04 1.57
C ALA A 284 -4.47 21.92 0.46
N VAL A 285 -5.75 22.12 0.79
CA VAL A 285 -6.84 22.08 -0.19
C VAL A 285 -6.74 23.24 -1.18
N SER A 286 -6.57 24.48 -0.69
CA SER A 286 -6.43 25.68 -1.53
C SER A 286 -5.22 25.56 -2.47
N HIS A 287 -4.11 25.07 -1.94
CA HIS A 287 -2.89 24.81 -2.70
C HIS A 287 -3.15 23.80 -3.82
N LEU A 288 -3.71 22.62 -3.52
CA LEU A 288 -4.05 21.61 -4.52
C LEU A 288 -5.03 22.13 -5.58
N GLN A 289 -6.01 22.95 -5.20
CA GLN A 289 -6.94 23.58 -6.13
C GLN A 289 -6.22 24.53 -7.09
N ASN A 290 -5.29 25.34 -6.60
CA ASN A 290 -4.47 26.22 -7.44
C ASN A 290 -3.56 25.41 -8.37
N LEU A 291 -3.03 24.26 -7.92
CA LEU A 291 -2.23 23.38 -8.77
C LEU A 291 -3.05 22.65 -9.85
N ARG A 292 -4.36 22.51 -9.65
CA ARG A 292 -5.27 21.84 -10.58
C ARG A 292 -5.73 22.75 -11.73
N LYS A 293 -5.73 24.08 -11.55
CA LYS A 293 -6.21 25.01 -12.57
C LYS A 293 -5.40 24.84 -13.86
N PRO A 294 -6.04 24.67 -15.04
CA PRO A 294 -5.31 24.60 -16.30
C PRO A 294 -4.56 25.92 -16.49
N ILE A 295 -3.29 25.82 -16.89
CA ILE A 295 -2.52 26.97 -17.36
C ILE A 295 -3.35 27.62 -18.47
N PRO A 296 -3.71 28.92 -18.39
CA PRO A 296 -4.37 29.58 -19.50
C PRO A 296 -3.44 29.45 -20.70
N ILE A 297 -3.90 28.81 -21.77
CA ILE A 297 -3.24 28.92 -23.05
C ILE A 297 -3.27 30.42 -23.34
N GLU A 298 -2.11 31.07 -23.38
CA GLU A 298 -2.00 32.41 -23.94
C GLU A 298 -2.57 32.31 -25.35
N GLU A 299 -3.82 32.77 -25.50
CA GLU A 299 -4.43 32.99 -26.79
C GLU A 299 -3.48 33.94 -27.54
N GLY A 300 -2.82 33.38 -28.55
CA GLY A 300 -2.05 34.15 -29.50
C GLY A 300 -2.92 35.31 -29.99
N LYS A 301 -2.48 36.51 -29.66
CA LYS A 301 -2.99 37.79 -30.14
C LYS A 301 -3.03 37.83 -31.68
N PRO A 302 -3.92 38.67 -32.24
CA PRO A 302 -4.63 38.46 -33.50
C PRO A 302 -3.76 38.41 -34.76
#